data_AF-A0A321LIG2-F1
#
_entry.id   AF-A0A321LIG2-F1
#
_cell.length_a   1.000
_cell.length_b   1.000
_cell.length_c   1.000
_cell.angle_alpha   90.00
_cell.angle_beta   90.00
_cell.angle_gamma   90.00
#
_symmetry.space_group_name_H-M   'P 1'
#
loop_
_entity.id
_entity.type
_entity.pdbx_description
1 polymer ?
#
loop_
_entity_poly.entity_id
_entity_poly.type
_entity_poly.pdbx_seq_one_letter_code
_entity_poly.pdbx_strand_id
1 'polypeptide(L)'
;MMPATGRPVAQAVSARPKLDIRPIRPTVGARAEAANVGTASGPKPAPPVTGPQPPGTAHSAIQRYHILAGAKILNHMPAIREWGGYPYAVVNGAQLPAQEPGIHAAPNDFLANVGGNAANIVNHPGGFSLRVSNDNNMAIEDTNLNQRQPKEFYATQEVINTSNNELARVNSEFRLTPGAQTVSILTGWWSTRRLRSVTPVFNGGNADNAPQNCNEMGARVMGINAGDFGQPGGAEARALDVAWRIGGVSEQRQIALFRDNTITNEDLANLQADRYVNHRNADQVRRLQANEHARPEIGDAYMIATIGHGTPQPNGTSRVHDIASNSDRDLGWIYHFAGVVAKSGGDRVTLENYARGDGRMANADPRWYFQMYGEGLNQSFHDFHSARPDYANPVTLSVTNTNRPPWWQFW
;
A
#
# COMPACT_ATOMS: atom_id res chain seq x y z
N MET A 1 -24.39 29.14 -77.15
CA MET A 1 -23.77 30.45 -77.35
C MET A 1 -22.69 30.58 -76.29
N MET A 2 -21.42 30.66 -76.72
CA MET A 2 -20.17 30.84 -75.94
C MET A 2 -19.71 29.69 -74.99
N PRO A 3 -18.38 29.46 -74.84
CA PRO A 3 -17.76 28.17 -75.24
C PRO A 3 -16.66 27.57 -74.30
N ALA A 4 -16.10 26.41 -74.69
CA ALA A 4 -14.67 25.96 -74.67
C ALA A 4 -13.85 25.96 -73.35
N THR A 5 -12.84 25.13 -73.02
CA THR A 5 -12.06 23.99 -73.58
C THR A 5 -11.00 23.59 -72.53
N GLY A 6 -10.53 22.33 -72.50
CA GLY A 6 -9.11 21.99 -72.24
C GLY A 6 -8.66 21.44 -70.86
N ARG A 7 -8.19 20.19 -70.83
CA ARG A 7 -7.25 19.55 -69.86
C ARG A 7 -5.78 19.83 -70.30
N PRO A 8 -4.71 19.39 -69.59
CA PRO A 8 -4.40 19.34 -68.14
C PRO A 8 -2.99 19.91 -67.81
N VAL A 9 -2.65 20.15 -66.53
CA VAL A 9 -1.25 20.14 -66.06
C VAL A 9 -1.17 19.42 -64.72
N ALA A 10 -0.31 18.39 -64.66
CA ALA A 10 -0.02 17.59 -63.49
C ALA A 10 0.87 18.38 -62.51
N GLN A 11 0.63 18.22 -61.20
CA GLN A 11 1.67 18.34 -60.19
C GLN A 11 1.36 17.47 -58.98
N ALA A 12 2.44 16.98 -58.37
CA ALA A 12 2.55 15.72 -57.69
C ALA A 12 1.87 15.61 -56.32
N VAL A 13 1.56 14.35 -56.02
CA VAL A 13 1.01 13.79 -54.79
C VAL A 13 1.95 13.98 -53.60
N SER A 14 1.43 14.42 -52.46
CA SER A 14 1.91 14.02 -51.13
C SER A 14 0.76 14.09 -50.13
N ALA A 15 0.05 12.97 -50.01
CA ALA A 15 -1.00 12.78 -49.02
C ALA A 15 -0.41 12.17 -47.75
N ARG A 16 -0.55 12.85 -46.61
CA ARG A 16 -0.48 12.23 -45.28
C ARG A 16 -1.89 11.77 -44.88
N PRO A 17 -2.12 10.52 -44.43
CA PRO A 17 -3.44 10.12 -43.94
C PRO A 17 -3.70 10.70 -42.55
N LYS A 18 -4.90 11.27 -42.35
CA LYS A 18 -5.49 11.52 -41.03
C LYS A 18 -6.05 10.20 -40.50
N LEU A 19 -5.63 9.78 -39.31
CA LEU A 19 -6.28 8.70 -38.57
C LEU A 19 -7.55 9.23 -37.89
N ASP A 20 -8.67 8.59 -38.21
CA ASP A 20 -9.99 8.82 -37.63
C ASP A 20 -10.18 7.82 -36.49
N ILE A 21 -10.23 8.29 -35.24
CA ILE A 21 -10.44 7.46 -34.05
C ILE A 21 -11.89 7.63 -33.60
N ARG A 22 -12.70 6.58 -33.76
CA ARG A 22 -14.02 6.49 -33.14
C ARG A 22 -13.94 5.70 -31.83
N PRO A 23 -14.51 6.18 -30.72
CA PRO A 23 -14.53 5.45 -29.45
C PRO A 23 -15.62 4.37 -29.47
N ILE A 24 -15.25 3.14 -29.11
CA ILE A 24 -16.18 2.01 -28.90
C ILE A 24 -16.52 1.94 -27.40
N ARG A 25 -17.81 1.98 -27.07
CA ARG A 25 -18.35 1.77 -25.72
C ARG A 25 -18.29 0.29 -25.33
N PRO A 26 -17.98 -0.08 -24.07
CA PRO A 26 -18.09 -1.46 -23.61
C PRO A 26 -19.49 -1.79 -23.11
N THR A 27 -20.00 -2.93 -23.59
CA THR A 27 -21.21 -3.63 -23.13
C THR A 27 -20.88 -4.52 -21.92
N VAL A 28 -21.77 -4.51 -20.92
CA VAL A 28 -21.70 -5.32 -19.69
C VAL A 28 -22.21 -6.74 -19.96
N GLY A 29 -21.54 -7.77 -19.44
CA GLY A 29 -22.03 -9.16 -19.51
C GLY A 29 -21.24 -10.19 -18.68
N ALA A 30 -21.76 -10.48 -17.47
CA ALA A 30 -21.86 -11.75 -16.73
C ALA A 30 -20.70 -12.79 -16.63
N ARG A 31 -20.32 -13.07 -15.36
CA ARG A 31 -20.03 -14.34 -14.63
C ARG A 31 -19.46 -15.59 -15.37
N ALA A 32 -18.43 -16.18 -14.76
CA ALA A 32 -18.25 -17.64 -14.54
C ALA A 32 -17.23 -17.84 -13.38
N GLU A 33 -17.62 -18.31 -12.19
CA GLU A 33 -17.73 -19.71 -11.74
C GLU A 33 -16.35 -20.39 -11.52
N ALA A 34 -16.03 -20.60 -10.24
CA ALA A 34 -14.76 -21.14 -9.76
C ALA A 34 -14.71 -22.66 -9.92
N ALA A 35 -13.61 -23.16 -10.49
CA ALA A 35 -13.28 -24.58 -10.47
C ALA A 35 -11.93 -24.82 -9.77
N ASN A 36 -12.02 -25.68 -8.76
CA ASN A 36 -10.98 -26.30 -7.94
C ASN A 36 -9.72 -26.73 -8.71
N VAL A 37 -8.52 -26.39 -8.20
CA VAL A 37 -7.28 -27.11 -8.55
C VAL A 37 -6.38 -27.31 -7.33
N GLY A 38 -6.37 -28.56 -6.87
CA GLY A 38 -5.23 -29.39 -6.50
C GLY A 38 -3.97 -28.76 -5.90
N THR A 39 -3.67 -29.20 -4.67
CA THR A 39 -2.38 -29.08 -3.98
C THR A 39 -1.21 -29.65 -4.79
N ALA A 40 -0.22 -28.81 -5.10
CA ALA A 40 1.11 -29.24 -5.53
C ALA A 40 2.20 -28.55 -4.69
N SER A 41 3.02 -29.36 -4.04
CA SER A 41 4.14 -29.02 -3.18
C SER A 41 5.30 -28.41 -3.99
N GLY A 42 5.59 -27.12 -3.77
CA GLY A 42 6.74 -26.41 -4.36
C GLY A 42 8.00 -26.45 -3.46
N PRO A 43 9.21 -26.29 -4.03
CA PRO A 43 10.48 -26.53 -3.34
C PRO A 43 10.90 -25.38 -2.40
N LYS A 44 11.68 -25.76 -1.39
CA LYS A 44 12.18 -24.95 -0.26
C LYS A 44 13.10 -23.80 -0.71
N PRO A 45 12.98 -22.57 -0.14
CA PRO A 45 13.83 -21.44 -0.51
C PRO A 45 15.26 -21.56 0.05
N ALA A 46 16.22 -21.05 -0.72
CA ALA A 46 17.65 -20.99 -0.41
C ALA A 46 17.99 -19.85 0.59
N PRO A 47 19.07 -19.96 1.38
CA PRO A 47 19.43 -19.01 2.42
C PRO A 47 20.06 -17.71 1.88
N PRO A 48 19.96 -16.58 2.61
CA PRO A 48 20.48 -15.29 2.16
C PRO A 48 22.02 -15.22 2.26
N VAL A 49 22.63 -14.61 1.23
CA VAL A 49 24.08 -14.38 1.11
C VAL A 49 24.48 -13.16 1.94
N THR A 50 25.38 -13.35 2.91
CA THR A 50 25.98 -12.29 3.74
C THR A 50 27.27 -11.77 3.09
N GLY A 51 27.33 -10.48 2.74
CA GLY A 51 28.57 -9.78 2.36
C GLY A 51 28.96 -8.69 3.38
N PRO A 52 30.26 -8.32 3.53
CA PRO A 52 30.73 -7.40 4.57
C PRO A 52 30.45 -5.92 4.25
N GLN A 53 30.04 -5.16 5.26
CA GLN A 53 29.71 -3.73 5.17
C GLN A 53 30.91 -2.83 5.57
N PRO A 54 31.30 -1.80 4.79
CA PRO A 54 32.31 -0.82 5.19
C PRO A 54 31.75 0.23 6.18
N PRO A 55 32.59 0.83 7.05
CA PRO A 55 32.16 1.79 8.06
C PRO A 55 32.09 3.22 7.51
N GLY A 56 30.96 3.91 7.69
CA GLY A 56 30.83 5.33 7.34
C GLY A 56 29.50 5.94 7.75
N THR A 57 29.56 6.78 8.80
CA THR A 57 28.59 7.82 9.23
C THR A 57 27.13 7.40 9.46
N ALA A 58 26.79 7.25 10.74
CA ALA A 58 25.44 7.03 11.24
C ALA A 58 24.52 8.24 10.97
N HIS A 59 23.54 8.05 10.08
CA HIS A 59 22.32 8.87 10.03
C HIS A 59 21.12 7.93 10.26
N SER A 60 20.45 8.17 11.38
CA SER A 60 19.18 7.62 11.90
C SER A 60 19.04 6.10 11.87
N ALA A 61 19.17 5.49 13.06
CA ALA A 61 18.92 4.07 13.28
C ALA A 61 17.60 3.63 12.64
N ILE A 62 17.65 2.54 11.88
CA ILE A 62 16.53 1.74 11.38
C ILE A 62 15.49 1.60 12.51
N GLN A 63 14.37 2.33 12.40
CA GLN A 63 13.35 2.42 13.46
C GLN A 63 12.33 1.31 13.28
N ARG A 64 12.22 0.42 14.28
CA ARG A 64 11.37 -0.78 14.22
C ARG A 64 10.22 -0.70 15.20
N TYR A 65 8.99 -0.91 14.75
CA TYR A 65 7.94 -1.29 15.68
C TYR A 65 8.33 -2.61 16.38
N HIS A 66 7.78 -2.86 17.56
CA HIS A 66 8.01 -4.09 18.29
C HIS A 66 6.70 -4.84 18.52
N ILE A 67 6.80 -6.17 18.62
CA ILE A 67 5.65 -7.04 18.89
C ILE A 67 5.65 -7.39 20.37
N LEU A 68 4.56 -7.07 21.05
CA LEU A 68 4.26 -7.56 22.39
C LEU A 68 3.40 -8.82 22.26
N ALA A 69 4.01 -9.98 22.49
CA ALA A 69 3.30 -11.25 22.55
C ALA A 69 2.41 -11.35 23.80
N GLY A 70 1.52 -12.34 23.87
CA GLY A 70 0.54 -12.47 24.95
C GLY A 70 1.11 -12.49 26.36
N ALA A 71 2.32 -13.03 26.55
CA ALA A 71 3.01 -12.99 27.84
C ALA A 71 3.41 -11.57 28.31
N LYS A 72 3.36 -10.57 27.41
CA LYS A 72 3.59 -9.14 27.68
C LYS A 72 2.28 -8.34 27.73
N ILE A 73 1.13 -8.99 27.67
CA ILE A 73 -0.19 -8.35 27.76
C ILE A 73 -0.87 -8.73 29.08
N LEU A 74 -1.30 -7.72 29.82
CA LEU A 74 -1.93 -7.81 31.13
C LEU A 74 -3.35 -7.25 31.06
N ASN A 75 -4.31 -7.91 31.71
CA ASN A 75 -5.69 -7.42 31.76
C ASN A 75 -5.88 -6.24 32.71
N HIS A 76 -5.03 -6.15 33.74
CA HIS A 76 -5.08 -5.08 34.74
C HIS A 76 -3.67 -4.59 35.04
N MET A 77 -3.58 -3.33 35.51
CA MET A 77 -2.32 -2.76 35.94
C MET A 77 -1.76 -3.57 37.12
N PRO A 78 -0.54 -4.10 37.04
CA PRO A 78 0.01 -4.88 38.12
C PRO A 78 0.29 -3.99 39.33
N ALA A 79 0.02 -4.49 40.54
CA ALA A 79 0.28 -3.77 41.79
C ALA A 79 1.79 -3.50 41.99
N ILE A 80 2.63 -4.40 41.50
CA ILE A 80 4.09 -4.27 41.50
C ILE A 80 4.56 -4.59 40.07
N ARG A 81 5.31 -3.67 39.45
CA ARG A 81 5.77 -3.87 38.07
C ARG A 81 6.87 -4.95 38.03
N GLU A 82 6.79 -5.85 37.05
CA GLU A 82 7.75 -6.95 36.89
C GLU A 82 9.19 -6.45 36.67
N TRP A 83 10.16 -7.23 37.13
CA TRP A 83 11.58 -6.91 37.05
C TRP A 83 12.14 -7.31 35.67
N GLY A 84 12.59 -6.30 34.90
CA GLY A 84 13.18 -6.49 33.58
C GLY A 84 12.17 -6.77 32.45
N GLY A 85 12.62 -6.65 31.20
CA GLY A 85 11.84 -7.08 30.04
C GLY A 85 10.67 -6.16 29.61
N TYR A 86 10.69 -4.87 29.94
CA TYR A 86 9.77 -3.88 29.36
C TYR A 86 9.94 -3.79 27.82
N PRO A 87 8.90 -3.43 27.06
CA PRO A 87 7.59 -2.96 27.52
C PRO A 87 6.52 -4.06 27.76
N TYR A 88 5.47 -3.68 28.49
CA TYR A 88 4.25 -4.48 28.71
C TYR A 88 3.02 -3.65 28.37
N ALA A 89 1.96 -4.29 27.86
CA ALA A 89 0.68 -3.65 27.61
C ALA A 89 -0.34 -4.04 28.67
N VAL A 90 -1.05 -3.05 29.21
CA VAL A 90 -2.23 -3.26 30.05
C VAL A 90 -3.47 -2.92 29.23
N VAL A 91 -4.28 -3.92 28.91
CA VAL A 91 -5.52 -3.77 28.12
C VAL A 91 -6.69 -3.47 29.05
N ASN A 92 -7.04 -2.19 29.21
CA ASN A 92 -8.15 -1.77 30.08
C ASN A 92 -9.41 -1.50 29.24
N GLY A 93 -10.19 -2.56 29.03
CA GLY A 93 -11.40 -2.55 28.21
C GLY A 93 -11.13 -2.53 26.69
N ALA A 94 -9.87 -2.45 26.27
CA ALA A 94 -9.46 -2.62 24.88
C ALA A 94 -9.95 -3.97 24.34
N GLN A 95 -10.60 -3.95 23.19
CA GLN A 95 -10.99 -5.14 22.46
C GLN A 95 -9.90 -5.46 21.42
N LEU A 96 -9.72 -6.73 21.09
CA LEU A 96 -8.80 -7.18 20.04
C LEU A 96 -9.56 -8.17 19.13
N PRO A 97 -10.62 -7.70 18.45
CA PRO A 97 -11.57 -8.56 17.75
C PRO A 97 -10.94 -9.29 16.57
N ALA A 98 -9.89 -8.76 15.95
CA ALA A 98 -9.14 -9.45 14.90
C ALA A 98 -8.22 -10.53 15.48
N GLN A 99 -8.17 -10.71 16.81
CA GLN A 99 -7.36 -11.72 17.50
C GLN A 99 -8.14 -12.69 18.37
N GLU A 100 -9.42 -12.42 18.66
CA GLU A 100 -10.26 -13.30 19.46
C GLU A 100 -10.43 -14.69 18.81
N PRO A 101 -10.79 -15.75 19.56
CA PRO A 101 -11.11 -17.07 19.01
C PRO A 101 -12.58 -17.12 18.54
N GLY A 102 -12.82 -17.56 17.30
CA GLY A 102 -14.16 -17.65 16.71
C GLY A 102 -14.43 -19.07 16.24
N ILE A 103 -15.64 -19.57 16.48
CA ILE A 103 -15.99 -20.99 16.27
C ILE A 103 -16.28 -21.32 14.79
N HIS A 104 -16.46 -20.33 13.90
CA HIS A 104 -16.95 -20.54 12.53
C HIS A 104 -16.35 -19.66 11.42
N ALA A 105 -15.19 -19.05 11.63
CA ALA A 105 -14.57 -18.21 10.61
C ALA A 105 -13.87 -19.07 9.53
N ALA A 106 -14.16 -18.80 8.26
CA ALA A 106 -13.41 -19.40 7.17
C ALA A 106 -11.96 -18.85 7.18
N PRO A 107 -10.92 -19.68 6.95
CA PRO A 107 -9.51 -19.27 7.08
C PRO A 107 -9.09 -18.04 6.27
N ASN A 108 -9.85 -17.69 5.23
CA ASN A 108 -9.52 -16.66 4.24
C ASN A 108 -10.58 -15.53 4.12
N ASP A 109 -11.61 -15.49 4.97
CA ASP A 109 -12.75 -14.57 4.79
C ASP A 109 -12.74 -13.40 5.78
N PHE A 110 -12.38 -12.19 5.34
CA PHE A 110 -12.23 -10.96 6.15
C PHE A 110 -13.38 -10.66 7.13
N LEU A 111 -14.59 -11.16 6.86
CA LEU A 111 -15.74 -11.02 7.73
C LEU A 111 -16.22 -12.39 8.22
N ALA A 112 -16.60 -12.51 9.49
CA ALA A 112 -16.96 -13.78 10.12
C ALA A 112 -18.25 -14.44 9.58
N ASN A 113 -18.89 -13.92 8.52
CA ASN A 113 -20.05 -14.50 7.81
C ASN A 113 -20.28 -13.78 6.47
N VAL A 114 -20.94 -14.46 5.51
CA VAL A 114 -21.43 -13.85 4.26
C VAL A 114 -22.40 -12.72 4.59
N GLY A 115 -21.92 -11.47 4.48
CA GLY A 115 -22.68 -10.24 4.75
C GLY A 115 -22.54 -9.64 6.16
N GLY A 116 -21.66 -10.17 7.03
CA GLY A 116 -21.58 -9.75 8.44
C GLY A 116 -20.55 -8.65 8.73
N ASN A 117 -20.91 -7.64 9.51
CA ASN A 117 -20.03 -6.53 9.88
C ASN A 117 -18.92 -6.85 10.91
N ALA A 118 -18.53 -8.12 11.06
CA ALA A 118 -17.62 -8.60 12.11
C ALA A 118 -16.31 -9.14 11.52
N ALA A 119 -15.15 -8.77 12.09
CA ALA A 119 -13.82 -9.12 11.58
C ALA A 119 -13.56 -10.65 11.52
N ASN A 120 -12.69 -11.10 10.61
CA ASN A 120 -12.32 -12.51 10.45
C ASN A 120 -11.51 -13.04 11.62
N ILE A 121 -11.80 -14.29 11.99
CA ILE A 121 -11.36 -14.89 13.23
C ILE A 121 -10.55 -16.20 13.01
N VAL A 122 -9.23 -16.14 12.87
CA VAL A 122 -8.30 -17.29 12.89
C VAL A 122 -7.38 -17.33 14.11
N ASN A 123 -7.48 -18.35 14.97
CA ASN A 123 -6.60 -18.56 16.13
C ASN A 123 -5.12 -18.25 15.87
N HIS A 124 -4.54 -17.29 16.62
CA HIS A 124 -3.09 -17.15 16.71
C HIS A 124 -2.58 -18.06 17.84
N PRO A 125 -1.61 -18.96 17.59
CA PRO A 125 -1.00 -19.70 18.69
C PRO A 125 -0.33 -18.71 19.66
N GLY A 126 -0.73 -18.70 20.94
CA GLY A 126 -0.09 -17.89 21.99
C GLY A 126 -0.89 -16.72 22.59
N GLY A 127 -2.17 -16.55 22.24
CA GLY A 127 -3.03 -15.50 22.82
C GLY A 127 -2.92 -14.14 22.12
N PHE A 128 -3.43 -13.07 22.75
CA PHE A 128 -3.39 -11.70 22.22
C PHE A 128 -1.96 -11.21 21.96
N SER A 129 -1.77 -10.34 20.98
CA SER A 129 -0.50 -9.72 20.64
C SER A 129 -0.71 -8.30 20.09
N LEU A 130 0.25 -7.41 20.34
CA LEU A 130 0.16 -6.02 19.87
C LEU A 130 1.40 -5.65 19.07
N ARG A 131 1.18 -4.99 17.94
CA ARG A 131 2.23 -4.29 17.22
C ARG A 131 2.28 -2.86 17.74
N VAL A 132 3.36 -2.51 18.41
CA VAL A 132 3.52 -1.24 19.12
C VAL A 132 4.61 -0.42 18.43
N SER A 133 4.32 0.85 18.16
CA SER A 133 5.32 1.75 17.60
C SER A 133 6.54 1.80 18.51
N ASN A 134 7.70 2.02 17.93
CA ASN A 134 8.97 1.96 18.63
C ASN A 134 9.06 2.97 19.81
N ASP A 135 8.33 4.07 19.72
CA ASP A 135 8.22 5.11 20.74
C ASP A 135 7.05 4.89 21.72
N ASN A 136 6.30 3.79 21.54
CA ASN A 136 5.17 3.36 22.34
C ASN A 136 3.96 4.30 22.32
N ASN A 137 3.87 5.16 21.30
CA ASN A 137 2.78 6.13 21.17
C ASN A 137 1.62 5.64 20.29
N MET A 138 1.79 4.51 19.61
CA MET A 138 0.78 3.85 18.80
C MET A 138 0.81 2.34 19.01
N ALA A 139 -0.33 1.69 18.87
CA ALA A 139 -0.44 0.25 18.83
C ALA A 139 -1.59 -0.19 17.93
N ILE A 140 -1.42 -1.32 17.25
CA ILE A 140 -2.50 -2.02 16.56
C ILE A 140 -2.48 -3.50 16.97
N GLU A 141 -3.54 -4.21 16.62
CA GLU A 141 -3.54 -5.68 16.70
C GLU A 141 -2.40 -6.25 15.84
N ASP A 142 -1.58 -7.14 16.40
CA ASP A 142 -0.65 -7.91 15.58
C ASP A 142 -1.38 -9.12 15.01
N THR A 143 -1.56 -9.13 13.69
CA THR A 143 -2.32 -10.18 13.00
C THR A 143 -1.54 -10.71 11.80
N ASN A 144 -1.83 -11.94 11.38
CA ASN A 144 -1.33 -12.47 10.12
C ASN A 144 -2.06 -11.78 8.97
N LEU A 145 -1.38 -10.84 8.32
CA LEU A 145 -1.97 -9.99 7.29
C LEU A 145 -2.37 -10.73 6.00
N ASN A 146 -1.94 -11.99 5.83
CA ASN A 146 -2.40 -12.84 4.73
C ASN A 146 -3.78 -13.46 5.01
N GLN A 147 -4.21 -13.51 6.27
CA GLN A 147 -5.43 -14.19 6.72
C GLN A 147 -6.40 -13.25 7.47
N ARG A 148 -5.87 -12.17 8.04
CA ARG A 148 -6.56 -11.22 8.93
C ARG A 148 -6.07 -9.80 8.67
N GLN A 149 -6.82 -8.81 9.13
CA GLN A 149 -6.36 -7.43 9.12
C GLN A 149 -6.74 -6.75 10.45
N PRO A 150 -5.87 -5.89 11.01
CA PRO A 150 -6.14 -5.17 12.25
C PRO A 150 -7.35 -4.24 12.14
N LYS A 151 -8.26 -4.33 13.10
CA LYS A 151 -9.41 -3.42 13.20
C LYS A 151 -9.23 -2.33 14.23
N GLU A 152 -8.46 -2.62 15.26
CA GLU A 152 -8.24 -1.69 16.35
C GLU A 152 -6.90 -0.97 16.20
N PHE A 153 -6.97 0.35 16.32
CA PHE A 153 -5.84 1.24 16.41
C PHE A 153 -5.93 2.00 17.73
N TYR A 154 -4.82 2.06 18.46
CA TYR A 154 -4.67 2.79 19.70
C TYR A 154 -3.54 3.81 19.56
N ALA A 155 -3.75 5.03 20.03
CA ALA A 155 -2.73 6.08 19.99
C ALA A 155 -2.81 7.01 21.19
N THR A 156 -1.71 7.72 21.49
CA THR A 156 -1.74 8.82 22.45
C THR A 156 -2.63 9.94 21.94
N GLN A 157 -3.18 10.75 22.86
CA GLN A 157 -3.97 11.92 22.46
C GLN A 157 -3.18 12.90 21.58
N GLU A 158 -1.86 13.00 21.80
CA GLU A 158 -0.96 13.81 21.00
C GLU A 158 -0.90 13.33 19.55
N VAL A 159 -0.69 12.03 19.31
CA VAL A 159 -0.69 11.46 17.96
C VAL A 159 -2.03 11.68 17.26
N ILE A 160 -3.15 11.50 17.97
CA ILE A 160 -4.50 11.73 17.41
C ILE A 160 -4.68 13.20 17.00
N ASN A 161 -4.25 14.13 17.85
CA ASN A 161 -4.35 15.57 17.58
C ASN A 161 -3.48 15.97 16.38
N THR A 162 -2.21 15.56 16.37
CA THR A 162 -1.28 15.81 15.25
C THR A 162 -1.82 15.21 13.96
N SER A 163 -2.36 13.99 14.01
CA SER A 163 -2.93 13.33 12.85
C SER A 163 -4.12 14.09 12.28
N ASN A 164 -5.06 14.51 13.13
CA ASN A 164 -6.20 15.30 12.69
C ASN A 164 -5.81 16.66 12.12
N ASN A 165 -4.77 17.31 12.66
CA ASN A 165 -4.26 18.56 12.12
C ASN A 165 -3.68 18.36 10.71
N GLU A 166 -2.89 17.31 10.49
CA GLU A 166 -2.31 17.03 9.17
C GLU A 166 -3.36 16.54 8.16
N LEU A 167 -4.31 15.70 8.58
CA LEU A 167 -5.44 15.29 7.74
C LEU A 167 -6.30 16.48 7.33
N ALA A 168 -6.57 17.41 8.25
CA ALA A 168 -7.29 18.65 7.94
C ALA A 168 -6.51 19.54 6.95
N ARG A 169 -5.18 19.63 7.07
CA ARG A 169 -4.33 20.41 6.13
C ARG A 169 -4.44 19.93 4.68
N VAL A 170 -4.65 18.64 4.46
CA VAL A 170 -4.82 18.09 3.11
C VAL A 170 -6.28 18.00 2.67
N ASN A 171 -7.23 18.52 3.46
CA ASN A 171 -8.67 18.36 3.25
C ASN A 171 -9.10 16.88 3.17
N SER A 172 -8.51 16.03 4.02
CA SER A 172 -8.89 14.64 4.12
C SER A 172 -10.38 14.50 4.46
N GLU A 173 -11.04 13.52 3.85
CA GLU A 173 -12.40 13.13 4.21
C GLU A 173 -12.44 12.27 5.47
N PHE A 174 -11.28 11.91 6.02
CA PHE A 174 -11.15 11.16 7.26
C PHE A 174 -10.73 12.03 8.44
N ARG A 175 -11.29 11.67 9.60
CA ARG A 175 -10.88 12.18 10.91
C ARG A 175 -10.74 11.03 11.89
N LEU A 176 -9.76 11.11 12.79
CA LEU A 176 -9.55 10.15 13.86
C LEU A 176 -10.23 10.62 15.15
N THR A 177 -11.15 9.84 15.68
CA THR A 177 -11.87 10.14 16.93
C THR A 177 -11.38 9.24 18.06
N PRO A 178 -10.96 9.81 19.21
CA PRO A 178 -10.56 9.01 20.36
C PRO A 178 -11.77 8.33 21.00
N GLY A 179 -11.66 7.04 21.27
CA GLY A 179 -12.62 6.25 22.01
C GLY A 179 -12.37 6.24 23.53
N ALA A 180 -13.24 5.51 24.24
CA ALA A 180 -13.19 5.34 25.68
C ALA A 180 -12.24 4.22 26.14
N GLN A 181 -12.02 3.22 25.28
CA GLN A 181 -11.14 2.08 25.58
C GLN A 181 -9.68 2.50 25.57
N THR A 182 -8.86 1.84 26.39
CA THR A 182 -7.45 2.23 26.53
C THR A 182 -6.50 1.05 26.61
N VAL A 183 -5.31 1.24 26.04
CA VAL A 183 -4.13 0.40 26.26
C VAL A 183 -3.09 1.24 26.96
N SER A 184 -2.53 0.77 28.06
CA SER A 184 -1.42 1.44 28.74
C SER A 184 -0.12 0.67 28.52
N ILE A 185 0.85 1.28 27.85
CA ILE A 185 2.17 0.68 27.61
C ILE A 185 3.11 1.08 28.76
N LEU A 186 3.51 0.11 29.56
CA LEU A 186 4.53 0.25 30.59
C LEU A 186 5.91 0.24 29.91
N THR A 187 6.60 1.38 29.91
CA THR A 187 7.89 1.57 29.23
C THR A 187 9.08 1.57 30.19
N GLY A 188 8.83 1.37 31.48
CA GLY A 188 9.84 1.28 32.54
C GLY A 188 9.20 1.42 33.92
N TRP A 189 10.00 1.67 34.96
CA TRP A 189 9.49 1.77 36.34
C TRP A 189 8.52 2.94 36.53
N TRP A 190 8.85 4.10 35.98
CA TRP A 190 8.13 5.35 36.24
C TRP A 190 7.36 5.88 35.03
N SER A 191 7.39 5.14 33.92
CA SER A 191 6.85 5.61 32.65
C SER A 191 5.74 4.70 32.17
N THR A 192 4.65 5.34 31.74
CA THR A 192 3.48 4.70 31.18
C THR A 192 2.96 5.59 30.06
N ARG A 193 2.77 5.02 28.87
CA ARG A 193 2.07 5.67 27.76
C ARG A 193 0.62 5.22 27.78
N ARG A 194 -0.32 6.16 27.87
CA ARG A 194 -1.74 5.87 27.80
C ARG A 194 -2.21 6.09 26.36
N LEU A 195 -2.63 5.01 25.72
CA LEU A 195 -3.21 4.99 24.38
C LEU A 195 -4.73 4.89 24.50
N ARG A 196 -5.44 5.62 23.64
CA ARG A 196 -6.89 5.54 23.48
C ARG A 196 -7.21 4.80 22.20
N SER A 197 -8.28 4.03 22.16
CA SER A 197 -8.79 3.49 20.89
C SER A 197 -9.09 4.62 19.93
N VAL A 198 -8.96 4.35 18.64
CA VAL A 198 -9.11 5.33 17.58
C VAL A 198 -10.12 4.80 16.58
N THR A 199 -11.21 5.55 16.40
CA THR A 199 -12.22 5.25 15.39
C THR A 199 -12.06 6.22 14.22
N PRO A 200 -11.86 5.73 12.98
CA PRO A 200 -11.91 6.58 11.82
C PRO A 200 -13.36 7.02 11.57
N VAL A 201 -13.54 8.27 11.16
CA VAL A 201 -14.82 8.86 10.78
C VAL A 201 -14.67 9.35 9.36
N PHE A 202 -15.57 8.93 8.46
CA PHE A 202 -15.55 9.28 7.05
C PHE A 202 -16.67 10.29 6.77
N ASN A 203 -16.33 11.49 6.29
CA ASN A 203 -17.27 12.59 6.02
C ASN A 203 -18.23 12.89 7.18
N GLY A 204 -17.73 12.81 8.42
CA GLY A 204 -18.54 13.01 9.63
C GLY A 204 -19.47 11.86 10.00
N GLY A 205 -19.48 10.77 9.21
CA GLY A 205 -20.27 9.57 9.43
C GLY A 205 -19.43 8.32 9.74
N ASN A 206 -20.05 7.15 9.60
CA ASN A 206 -19.39 5.87 9.84
C ASN A 206 -18.34 5.58 8.74
N ALA A 207 -17.14 5.13 9.15
CA ALA A 207 -16.07 4.67 8.26
C ALA A 207 -16.44 3.46 7.39
N ASP A 208 -17.49 2.70 7.74
CA ASP A 208 -18.02 1.65 6.87
C ASP A 208 -18.52 2.22 5.54
N ASN A 209 -18.86 3.51 5.46
CA ASN A 209 -19.23 4.16 4.20
C ASN A 209 -18.02 4.54 3.33
N ALA A 210 -16.80 4.21 3.75
CA ALA A 210 -15.59 4.50 2.99
C ALA A 210 -15.50 3.68 1.68
N PRO A 211 -14.79 4.20 0.66
CA PRO A 211 -14.61 3.49 -0.60
C PRO A 211 -13.91 2.14 -0.46
N GLN A 212 -14.26 1.21 -1.36
CA GLN A 212 -13.75 -0.17 -1.38
C GLN A 212 -12.61 -0.39 -2.37
N ASN A 213 -12.24 0.61 -3.18
CA ASN A 213 -11.07 0.55 -4.06
C ASN A 213 -9.89 1.23 -3.38
N CYS A 214 -8.68 0.65 -3.47
CA CYS A 214 -7.51 1.17 -2.75
C CYS A 214 -7.08 2.56 -3.21
N ASN A 215 -7.16 2.83 -4.51
CA ASN A 215 -6.94 4.15 -5.08
C ASN A 215 -8.00 5.16 -4.60
N GLU A 216 -9.25 4.76 -4.40
CA GLU A 216 -10.24 5.66 -3.84
C GLU A 216 -10.00 5.91 -2.36
N MET A 217 -9.83 4.88 -1.54
CA MET A 217 -9.51 5.00 -0.11
C MET A 217 -8.28 5.90 0.12
N GLY A 218 -7.19 5.64 -0.60
CA GLY A 218 -5.97 6.45 -0.54
C GLY A 218 -6.22 7.91 -0.93
N ALA A 219 -6.99 8.15 -1.99
CA ALA A 219 -7.31 9.51 -2.44
C ALA A 219 -8.16 10.28 -1.42
N ARG A 220 -9.12 9.61 -0.76
CA ARG A 220 -9.94 10.20 0.31
C ARG A 220 -9.13 10.55 1.55
N VAL A 221 -8.14 9.72 1.91
CA VAL A 221 -7.17 10.07 2.98
C VAL A 221 -6.35 11.29 2.57
N MET A 222 -5.92 11.35 1.32
CA MET A 222 -5.11 12.45 0.79
C MET A 222 -5.90 13.73 0.50
N GLY A 223 -7.22 13.71 0.51
CA GLY A 223 -8.08 14.84 0.14
C GLY A 223 -7.96 15.23 -1.34
N ILE A 224 -7.75 14.26 -2.24
CA ILE A 224 -7.67 14.45 -3.69
C ILE A 224 -8.69 13.55 -4.41
N ASN A 225 -8.85 13.71 -5.72
CA ASN A 225 -9.70 12.79 -6.49
C ASN A 225 -8.93 11.52 -6.82
N ALA A 226 -9.59 10.36 -6.78
CA ALA A 226 -8.97 9.08 -7.14
C ALA A 226 -8.44 9.06 -8.59
N GLY A 227 -9.08 9.81 -9.48
CA GLY A 227 -8.63 10.01 -10.86
C GLY A 227 -7.29 10.76 -10.97
N ASP A 228 -6.86 11.46 -9.91
CA ASP A 228 -5.59 12.20 -9.87
C ASP A 228 -4.40 11.23 -9.76
N PHE A 229 -4.60 10.00 -9.25
CA PHE A 229 -3.57 8.97 -9.24
C PHE A 229 -3.21 8.46 -10.65
N GLY A 230 -4.18 8.49 -11.58
CA GLY A 230 -4.03 7.94 -12.94
C GLY A 230 -3.79 8.98 -14.04
N GLN A 231 -3.65 10.27 -13.70
CA GLN A 231 -3.34 11.30 -14.70
C GLN A 231 -1.94 11.10 -15.30
N PRO A 232 -1.63 11.65 -16.50
CA PRO A 232 -0.26 11.72 -17.00
C PRO A 232 0.66 12.38 -15.95
N GLY A 233 1.72 11.69 -15.53
CA GLY A 233 2.56 12.10 -14.40
C GLY A 233 2.05 11.67 -13.01
N GLY A 234 0.97 10.89 -12.97
CA GLY A 234 0.38 10.27 -11.79
C GLY A 234 1.25 9.15 -11.20
N ALA A 235 0.72 8.44 -10.22
CA ALA A 235 1.50 7.56 -9.36
C ALA A 235 2.15 6.39 -10.14
N GLU A 236 1.46 5.80 -11.12
CA GLU A 236 2.01 4.74 -11.98
C GLU A 236 3.12 5.25 -12.90
N ALA A 237 2.93 6.41 -13.54
CA ALA A 237 3.97 7.03 -14.36
C ALA A 237 5.22 7.39 -13.53
N ARG A 238 5.02 7.83 -12.28
CA ARG A 238 6.11 8.07 -11.32
C ARG A 238 6.82 6.78 -10.91
N ALA A 239 6.09 5.68 -10.72
CA ALA A 239 6.70 4.39 -10.42
C ALA A 239 7.64 3.93 -11.55
N LEU A 240 7.23 4.15 -12.80
CA LEU A 240 8.09 3.90 -13.97
C LEU A 240 9.34 4.78 -13.98
N ASP A 241 9.22 6.11 -13.80
CA ASP A 241 10.39 7.00 -13.72
C ASP A 241 11.36 6.60 -12.60
N VAL A 242 10.84 6.27 -11.41
CA VAL A 242 11.62 5.79 -10.27
C VAL A 242 12.34 4.48 -10.61
N ALA A 243 11.66 3.51 -11.22
CA ALA A 243 12.26 2.24 -11.63
C ALA A 243 13.44 2.45 -12.58
N TRP A 244 13.31 3.36 -13.56
CA TRP A 244 14.38 3.69 -14.50
C TRP A 244 15.61 4.29 -13.82
N ARG A 245 15.40 5.24 -12.91
CA ARG A 245 16.48 5.89 -12.15
C ARG A 245 17.21 4.88 -11.26
N ILE A 246 16.46 3.96 -10.64
CA ILE A 246 17.02 2.88 -9.83
C ILE A 246 17.83 1.89 -10.67
N GLY A 247 17.34 1.51 -11.86
CA GLY A 247 18.04 0.61 -12.80
C GLY A 247 19.20 1.27 -13.57
N GLY A 248 19.47 2.55 -13.31
CA GLY A 248 20.62 3.29 -13.84
C GLY A 248 20.57 3.54 -15.34
N VAL A 249 19.38 3.69 -15.93
CA VAL A 249 19.24 4.07 -17.34
C VAL A 249 18.80 5.54 -17.43
N SER A 250 19.59 6.37 -18.12
CA SER A 250 19.22 7.76 -18.35
C SER A 250 18.12 7.87 -19.41
N GLU A 251 17.29 8.91 -19.29
CA GLU A 251 16.26 9.27 -20.28
C GLU A 251 16.85 9.37 -21.71
N GLN A 252 18.06 9.91 -21.85
CA GLN A 252 18.77 9.99 -23.13
C GLN A 252 19.09 8.61 -23.73
N ARG A 253 19.46 7.64 -22.89
CA ARG A 253 19.72 6.26 -23.31
C ARG A 253 18.42 5.54 -23.67
N GLN A 254 17.31 5.84 -22.98
CA GLN A 254 15.98 5.33 -23.36
C GLN A 254 15.56 5.87 -24.73
N ILE A 255 15.71 7.18 -24.94
CA ILE A 255 15.39 7.83 -26.21
C ILE A 255 16.23 7.24 -27.35
N ALA A 256 17.51 6.94 -27.12
CA ALA A 256 18.37 6.29 -28.12
C ALA A 256 17.88 4.87 -28.47
N LEU A 257 17.58 4.05 -27.45
CA LEU A 257 17.06 2.70 -27.64
C LEU A 257 15.73 2.69 -28.42
N PHE A 258 14.84 3.64 -28.12
CA PHE A 258 13.54 3.75 -28.78
C PHE A 258 13.63 4.29 -30.23
N ARG A 259 14.53 5.26 -30.48
CA ARG A 259 14.63 5.95 -31.78
C ARG A 259 15.19 5.10 -32.92
N ASP A 260 15.91 4.02 -32.59
CA ASP A 260 16.48 3.14 -33.60
C ASP A 260 15.46 2.12 -34.17
N ASN A 261 14.18 2.16 -33.75
CA ASN A 261 13.08 1.27 -34.18
C ASN A 261 13.39 -0.24 -34.02
N THR A 262 14.36 -0.59 -33.18
CA THR A 262 14.80 -1.99 -32.97
C THR A 262 14.08 -2.68 -31.81
N ILE A 263 13.32 -1.93 -31.01
CA ILE A 263 12.61 -2.44 -29.83
C ILE A 263 11.16 -1.96 -29.82
N THR A 264 10.26 -2.81 -29.34
CA THR A 264 8.85 -2.47 -29.10
C THR A 264 8.66 -1.76 -27.76
N ASN A 265 7.47 -1.21 -27.50
CA ASN A 265 7.10 -0.69 -26.16
C ASN A 265 7.15 -1.78 -25.08
N GLU A 266 6.84 -3.02 -25.47
CA GLU A 266 6.93 -4.19 -24.61
C GLU A 266 8.39 -4.49 -24.26
N ASP A 267 9.27 -4.56 -25.26
CA ASP A 267 10.71 -4.78 -25.05
C ASP A 267 11.30 -3.70 -24.15
N LEU A 268 10.88 -2.45 -24.31
CA LEU A 268 11.34 -1.34 -23.46
C LEU A 268 10.88 -1.49 -22.01
N ALA A 269 9.62 -1.87 -21.78
CA ALA A 269 9.08 -2.08 -20.44
C ALA A 269 9.71 -3.31 -19.75
N ASN A 270 9.98 -4.38 -20.50
CA ASN A 270 10.66 -5.57 -19.97
C ASN A 270 12.15 -5.29 -19.70
N LEU A 271 12.83 -4.53 -20.56
CA LEU A 271 14.18 -4.04 -20.32
C LEU A 271 14.23 -3.16 -19.06
N GLN A 272 13.25 -2.28 -18.86
CA GLN A 272 13.16 -1.48 -17.64
C GLN A 272 13.05 -2.36 -16.40
N ALA A 273 12.14 -3.34 -16.42
CA ALA A 273 11.96 -4.28 -15.31
C ALA A 273 13.25 -5.05 -15.04
N ASP A 274 13.92 -5.55 -16.08
CA ASP A 274 15.22 -6.21 -15.97
C ASP A 274 16.26 -5.32 -15.30
N ARG A 275 16.42 -4.09 -15.79
CA ARG A 275 17.36 -3.11 -15.24
C ARG A 275 17.04 -2.77 -13.79
N TYR A 276 15.77 -2.60 -13.47
CA TYR A 276 15.32 -2.31 -12.11
C TYR A 276 15.65 -3.46 -11.15
N VAL A 277 15.39 -4.71 -11.55
CA VAL A 277 15.59 -5.90 -10.70
C VAL A 277 17.07 -6.30 -10.64
N ASN A 278 17.73 -6.46 -11.78
CA ASN A 278 19.08 -7.02 -11.87
C ASN A 278 20.20 -5.97 -11.75
N HIS A 279 19.89 -4.69 -11.94
CA HIS A 279 20.85 -3.58 -11.85
C HIS A 279 20.45 -2.50 -10.83
N ARG A 280 19.70 -2.90 -9.80
CA ARG A 280 19.21 -2.03 -8.72
C ARG A 280 20.33 -1.25 -8.04
N ASN A 281 20.30 0.08 -8.14
CA ASN A 281 21.21 0.96 -7.41
C ASN A 281 20.65 1.34 -6.03
N ALA A 282 21.24 0.79 -4.95
CA ALA A 282 20.80 1.03 -3.58
C ALA A 282 20.88 2.50 -3.14
N ASP A 283 21.84 3.29 -3.65
CA ASP A 283 21.90 4.72 -3.36
C ASP A 283 20.75 5.48 -4.02
N GLN A 284 20.35 5.09 -5.23
CA GLN A 284 19.18 5.68 -5.88
C GLN A 284 17.91 5.35 -5.13
N VAL A 285 17.73 4.11 -4.67
CA VAL A 285 16.57 3.72 -3.86
C VAL A 285 16.48 4.61 -2.61
N ARG A 286 17.59 4.79 -1.89
CA ARG A 286 17.66 5.68 -0.72
C ARG A 286 17.34 7.13 -1.08
N ARG A 287 18.01 7.69 -2.09
CA ARG A 287 17.85 9.10 -2.50
C ARG A 287 16.43 9.41 -2.95
N LEU A 288 15.79 8.48 -3.67
CA LEU A 288 14.44 8.64 -4.18
C LEU A 288 13.37 8.27 -3.15
N GLN A 289 13.76 7.80 -1.96
CA GLN A 289 12.84 7.30 -0.93
C GLN A 289 11.86 6.27 -1.54
N ALA A 290 12.40 5.32 -2.30
CA ALA A 290 11.65 4.25 -2.93
C ALA A 290 11.74 2.95 -2.13
N ASN A 291 10.89 1.98 -2.44
CA ASN A 291 10.89 0.64 -1.84
C ASN A 291 10.87 0.69 -0.31
N GLU A 292 11.81 0.02 0.35
CA GLU A 292 11.98 -0.04 1.80
C GLU A 292 12.24 1.34 2.44
N HIS A 293 12.53 2.35 1.61
CA HIS A 293 12.77 3.73 2.04
C HIS A 293 11.59 4.67 1.76
N ALA A 294 10.46 4.15 1.25
CA ALA A 294 9.22 4.93 1.12
C ALA A 294 8.70 5.41 2.48
N ARG A 295 8.45 6.71 2.57
CA ARG A 295 8.23 7.45 3.83
C ARG A 295 7.12 8.52 3.69
N PRO A 296 5.89 8.16 3.28
CA PRO A 296 4.78 9.11 3.21
C PRO A 296 4.49 9.77 4.55
N GLU A 297 4.04 11.02 4.54
CA GLU A 297 3.59 11.73 5.74
C GLU A 297 2.09 11.48 6.00
N ILE A 298 1.57 11.93 7.15
CA ILE A 298 0.13 11.84 7.44
C ILE A 298 -0.64 12.64 6.38
N GLY A 299 -1.63 12.02 5.73
CA GLY A 299 -2.34 12.60 4.58
C GLY A 299 -1.66 12.39 3.23
N ASP A 300 -0.58 11.62 3.17
CA ASP A 300 -0.02 11.05 1.93
C ASP A 300 -0.41 9.56 1.83
N ALA A 301 -0.02 8.89 0.75
CA ALA A 301 -0.22 7.44 0.60
C ALA A 301 1.07 6.71 0.22
N TYR A 302 1.18 5.46 0.63
CA TYR A 302 2.03 4.49 -0.06
C TYR A 302 1.39 4.12 -1.40
N MET A 303 2.23 3.87 -2.40
CA MET A 303 1.86 3.13 -3.60
C MET A 303 2.90 2.05 -3.86
N ILE A 304 2.46 0.83 -4.15
CA ILE A 304 3.28 -0.20 -4.80
C ILE A 304 2.70 -0.52 -6.17
N ALA A 305 3.56 -0.76 -7.15
CA ALA A 305 3.16 -1.12 -8.51
C ALA A 305 4.06 -2.21 -9.10
N THR A 306 3.48 -3.02 -9.96
CA THR A 306 4.20 -3.93 -10.85
C THR A 306 4.83 -3.13 -11.99
N ILE A 307 6.12 -3.38 -12.27
CA ILE A 307 6.83 -2.81 -13.42
C ILE A 307 7.07 -3.90 -14.46
N GLY A 308 6.94 -3.55 -15.74
CA GLY A 308 7.04 -4.48 -16.86
C GLY A 308 5.85 -4.38 -17.80
N HIS A 309 5.91 -5.05 -18.95
CA HIS A 309 4.78 -5.07 -19.86
C HIS A 309 3.69 -5.99 -19.33
N GLY A 310 2.47 -5.46 -19.21
CA GLY A 310 1.27 -6.22 -18.88
C GLY A 310 0.48 -6.56 -20.13
N THR A 311 0.38 -7.85 -20.45
CA THR A 311 -0.46 -8.35 -21.56
C THR A 311 -1.83 -8.80 -21.01
N PRO A 312 -2.94 -8.14 -21.41
CA PRO A 312 -4.27 -8.54 -20.98
C PRO A 312 -4.57 -10.00 -21.32
N GLN A 313 -5.10 -10.75 -20.35
CA GLN A 313 -5.47 -12.14 -20.50
C GLN A 313 -7.00 -12.29 -20.58
N PRO A 314 -7.52 -13.37 -21.21
CA PRO A 314 -8.97 -13.59 -21.34
C PRO A 314 -9.72 -13.67 -20.00
N ASN A 315 -9.02 -14.06 -18.91
CA ASN A 315 -9.56 -14.14 -17.56
C ASN A 315 -9.62 -12.78 -16.82
N GLY A 316 -9.26 -11.68 -17.48
CA GLY A 316 -9.25 -10.33 -16.91
C GLY A 316 -7.98 -9.98 -16.10
N THR A 317 -7.01 -10.89 -16.01
CA THR A 317 -5.68 -10.59 -15.43
C THR A 317 -4.75 -9.93 -16.45
N SER A 318 -3.62 -9.41 -15.97
CA SER A 318 -2.52 -8.93 -16.78
C SER A 318 -1.33 -9.88 -16.64
N ARG A 319 -0.88 -10.49 -17.74
CA ARG A 319 0.33 -11.32 -17.75
C ARG A 319 1.56 -10.43 -17.78
N VAL A 320 2.42 -10.58 -16.80
CA VAL A 320 3.68 -9.84 -16.66
C VAL A 320 4.83 -10.83 -16.51
N HIS A 321 5.94 -10.56 -17.19
CA HIS A 321 7.17 -11.32 -16.99
C HIS A 321 7.85 -10.89 -15.68
N ASP A 322 7.95 -11.82 -14.72
CA ASP A 322 8.62 -11.59 -13.44
C ASP A 322 10.09 -11.96 -13.57
N ILE A 323 10.93 -10.92 -13.55
CA ILE A 323 12.38 -11.02 -13.79
C ILE A 323 13.04 -11.85 -12.69
N ALA A 324 12.60 -11.69 -11.44
CA ALA A 324 13.23 -12.34 -10.30
C ALA A 324 13.04 -13.86 -10.32
N SER A 325 11.87 -14.32 -10.77
CA SER A 325 11.55 -15.75 -10.90
C SER A 325 11.80 -16.31 -12.30
N ASN A 326 12.08 -15.45 -13.28
CA ASN A 326 12.18 -15.78 -14.70
C ASN A 326 10.95 -16.55 -15.20
N SER A 327 9.75 -16.08 -14.83
CA SER A 327 8.49 -16.73 -15.17
C SER A 327 7.39 -15.70 -15.44
N ASP A 328 6.42 -16.09 -16.27
CA ASP A 328 5.24 -15.25 -16.52
C ASP A 328 4.20 -15.45 -15.41
N ARG A 329 3.62 -14.35 -14.95
CA ARG A 329 2.62 -14.33 -13.88
C ARG A 329 1.38 -13.58 -14.34
N ASP A 330 0.22 -14.21 -14.14
CA ASP A 330 -1.09 -13.63 -14.42
C ASP A 330 -1.59 -12.89 -13.17
N LEU A 331 -1.49 -11.56 -13.19
CA LEU A 331 -1.77 -10.71 -12.03
C LEU A 331 -3.16 -10.06 -12.15
N GLY A 332 -3.98 -10.21 -11.10
CA GLY A 332 -5.30 -9.57 -11.02
C GLY A 332 -5.25 -8.09 -10.64
N TRP A 333 -4.16 -7.66 -10.01
CA TRP A 333 -3.93 -6.29 -9.56
C TRP A 333 -2.48 -5.92 -9.88
N ILE A 334 -2.25 -4.71 -10.39
CA ILE A 334 -0.90 -4.24 -10.75
C ILE A 334 -0.43 -3.08 -9.88
N TYR A 335 -1.25 -2.63 -8.94
CA TYR A 335 -0.91 -1.61 -7.96
C TYR A 335 -1.74 -1.75 -6.68
N HIS A 336 -1.26 -1.11 -5.62
CA HIS A 336 -2.02 -0.90 -4.40
C HIS A 336 -1.64 0.41 -3.73
N PHE A 337 -2.62 1.06 -3.11
CA PHE A 337 -2.48 2.32 -2.39
C PHE A 337 -2.88 2.15 -0.93
N ALA A 338 -2.17 2.83 -0.04
CA ALA A 338 -2.48 2.84 1.39
C ALA A 338 -2.29 4.24 1.97
N GLY A 339 -3.38 4.91 2.31
CA GLY A 339 -3.36 6.26 2.87
C GLY A 339 -2.87 6.26 4.31
N VAL A 340 -1.89 7.10 4.64
CA VAL A 340 -1.35 7.23 6.00
C VAL A 340 -2.23 8.16 6.81
N VAL A 341 -2.79 7.63 7.90
CA VAL A 341 -3.69 8.38 8.80
C VAL A 341 -3.05 8.75 10.12
N ALA A 342 -1.96 8.09 10.53
CA ALA A 342 -1.20 8.46 11.71
C ALA A 342 0.29 8.09 11.56
N LYS A 343 1.14 8.81 12.30
CA LYS A 343 2.59 8.58 12.36
C LYS A 343 3.08 8.92 13.76
N SER A 344 4.01 8.11 14.26
CA SER A 344 4.76 8.42 15.48
C SER A 344 6.15 7.83 15.35
N GLY A 345 7.17 8.65 15.61
CA GLY A 345 8.54 8.27 15.28
C GLY A 345 8.70 7.96 13.78
N GLY A 346 9.21 6.78 13.48
CA GLY A 346 9.39 6.24 12.12
C GLY A 346 8.25 5.32 11.67
N ASP A 347 7.32 4.98 12.56
CA ASP A 347 6.22 4.07 12.26
C ASP A 347 5.01 4.85 11.73
N ARG A 348 4.31 4.26 10.76
CA ARG A 348 3.15 4.84 10.07
C ARG A 348 1.99 3.86 10.13
N VAL A 349 0.82 4.38 10.46
CA VAL A 349 -0.45 3.63 10.39
C VAL A 349 -1.22 4.09 9.17
N THR A 350 -1.55 3.14 8.31
CA THR A 350 -2.41 3.33 7.14
C THR A 350 -3.85 2.99 7.48
N LEU A 351 -4.77 3.62 6.76
CA LEU A 351 -6.16 3.19 6.63
C LEU A 351 -6.34 2.63 5.23
N GLU A 352 -6.63 1.35 5.16
CA GLU A 352 -6.71 0.57 3.93
C GLU A 352 -8.07 -0.09 3.81
N ASN A 353 -8.36 -0.64 2.64
CA ASN A 353 -9.57 -1.38 2.34
C ASN A 353 -9.21 -2.71 1.68
N TYR A 354 -10.13 -3.66 1.76
CA TYR A 354 -9.96 -4.98 1.19
C TYR A 354 -10.77 -5.16 -0.09
N ALA A 355 -10.24 -4.59 -1.18
CA ALA A 355 -10.83 -4.72 -2.51
C ALA A 355 -10.95 -6.20 -2.92
N ARG A 356 -12.10 -6.57 -3.49
CA ARG A 356 -12.41 -7.94 -3.91
C ARG A 356 -12.73 -8.09 -5.38
N GLY A 357 -12.73 -6.98 -6.13
CA GLY A 357 -13.24 -6.98 -7.50
C GLY A 357 -14.71 -7.40 -7.60
N ASP A 358 -15.44 -7.42 -6.47
CA ASP A 358 -16.83 -7.85 -6.38
C ASP A 358 -17.84 -6.74 -6.72
N GLY A 359 -17.34 -5.57 -7.16
CA GLY A 359 -18.14 -4.44 -7.65
C GLY A 359 -19.04 -3.80 -6.59
N ARG A 360 -18.82 -4.08 -5.30
CA ARG A 360 -19.64 -3.53 -4.22
C ARG A 360 -19.28 -2.06 -4.00
N MET A 361 -20.15 -1.17 -4.50
CA MET A 361 -20.02 0.28 -4.31
C MET A 361 -21.19 0.91 -3.53
N ALA A 362 -22.22 0.12 -3.17
CA ALA A 362 -23.54 0.68 -2.84
C ALA A 362 -23.98 0.59 -1.36
N ASN A 363 -23.20 0.02 -0.44
CA ASN A 363 -23.60 -0.14 0.96
C ASN A 363 -22.43 0.06 1.92
N ALA A 364 -22.75 0.41 3.18
CA ALA A 364 -21.80 0.38 4.29
C ALA A 364 -21.09 -0.97 4.33
N ASP A 365 -19.77 -0.92 4.27
CA ASP A 365 -18.90 -2.07 4.14
C ASP A 365 -17.72 -1.91 5.12
N PRO A 366 -17.70 -2.73 6.18
CA PRO A 366 -16.67 -2.64 7.20
C PRO A 366 -15.36 -3.27 6.75
N ARG A 367 -15.12 -3.51 5.45
CA ARG A 367 -13.86 -4.07 4.93
C ARG A 367 -12.68 -3.09 4.85
N TRP A 368 -12.69 -2.04 5.68
CA TRP A 368 -11.53 -1.20 5.95
C TRP A 368 -10.65 -1.78 7.09
N TYR A 369 -9.38 -1.43 7.18
CA TYR A 369 -8.50 -1.88 8.26
C TYR A 369 -7.35 -0.92 8.51
N PHE A 370 -6.77 -1.01 9.70
CA PHE A 370 -5.52 -0.33 10.02
C PHE A 370 -4.35 -1.25 9.76
N GLN A 371 -3.23 -0.67 9.37
CA GLN A 371 -2.00 -1.44 9.25
C GLN A 371 -0.79 -0.55 9.56
N MET A 372 0.15 -1.09 10.34
CA MET A 372 1.33 -0.35 10.78
C MET A 372 2.56 -0.88 10.06
N TYR A 373 3.28 0.04 9.41
CA TYR A 373 4.56 -0.19 8.77
C TYR A 373 5.65 0.59 9.50
N GLY A 374 6.80 -0.06 9.66
CA GLY A 374 8.00 0.53 10.25
C GLY A 374 9.11 0.69 9.23
N GLU A 375 10.29 1.10 9.71
CA GLU A 375 11.50 1.25 8.89
C GLU A 375 12.49 0.09 9.12
N GLY A 376 12.08 -0.90 9.93
CA GLY A 376 12.79 -2.15 10.17
C GLY A 376 12.84 -3.08 8.97
N LEU A 377 13.85 -3.96 8.98
CA LEU A 377 13.90 -5.09 8.06
C LEU A 377 12.60 -5.91 8.18
N ASN A 378 11.92 -6.15 7.06
CA ASN A 378 10.65 -6.87 6.97
C ASN A 378 9.46 -6.16 7.65
N GLN A 379 9.57 -4.85 7.88
CA GLN A 379 8.48 -4.04 8.47
C GLN A 379 7.98 -2.94 7.54
N SER A 380 8.66 -2.70 6.43
CA SER A 380 8.25 -1.67 5.48
C SER A 380 7.04 -2.12 4.65
N PHE A 381 6.30 -1.14 4.12
CA PHE A 381 5.23 -1.39 3.14
C PHE A 381 5.73 -2.23 1.96
N HIS A 382 6.94 -1.91 1.49
CA HIS A 382 7.56 -2.62 0.38
C HIS A 382 7.86 -4.07 0.73
N ASP A 383 8.52 -4.35 1.85
CA ASP A 383 8.86 -5.73 2.24
C ASP A 383 7.60 -6.59 2.37
N PHE A 384 6.54 -6.00 2.95
CA PHE A 384 5.28 -6.69 3.14
C PHE A 384 4.58 -7.05 1.82
N HIS A 385 4.41 -6.08 0.92
CA HIS A 385 3.68 -6.31 -0.32
C HIS A 385 4.53 -6.98 -1.40
N SER A 386 5.84 -6.70 -1.49
CA SER A 386 6.72 -7.32 -2.49
C SER A 386 6.90 -8.83 -2.31
N ALA A 387 6.74 -9.34 -1.10
CA ALA A 387 6.75 -10.77 -0.81
C ALA A 387 5.47 -11.50 -1.25
N ARG A 388 4.43 -10.77 -1.71
CA ARG A 388 3.15 -11.36 -2.10
C ARG A 388 3.14 -11.80 -3.56
N PRO A 389 2.35 -12.84 -3.90
CA PRO A 389 2.17 -13.28 -5.28
C PRO A 389 1.36 -12.30 -6.14
N ASP A 390 0.94 -11.16 -5.59
CA ASP A 390 0.12 -10.17 -6.29
C ASP A 390 0.94 -9.22 -7.18
N TYR A 391 2.26 -9.12 -6.98
CA TYR A 391 3.12 -8.19 -7.72
C TYR A 391 4.30 -8.87 -8.40
N ALA A 392 4.65 -8.41 -9.59
CA ALA A 392 5.89 -8.73 -10.29
C ALA A 392 6.77 -7.49 -10.36
N ASN A 393 8.09 -7.63 -10.22
CA ASN A 393 9.06 -6.52 -10.27
C ASN A 393 8.59 -5.28 -9.46
N PRO A 394 8.20 -5.45 -8.17
CA PRO A 394 7.48 -4.42 -7.43
C PRO A 394 8.32 -3.17 -7.19
N VAL A 395 7.75 -1.98 -7.40
CA VAL A 395 8.31 -0.68 -7.00
C VAL A 395 7.37 -0.01 -6.02
N THR A 396 7.90 0.51 -4.91
CA THR A 396 7.11 1.30 -3.95
C THR A 396 7.56 2.75 -3.91
N LEU A 397 6.61 3.68 -3.76
CA LEU A 397 6.88 5.11 -3.61
C LEU A 397 5.87 5.78 -2.66
N SER A 398 6.23 6.97 -2.19
CA SER A 398 5.30 7.88 -1.51
C SER A 398 4.54 8.73 -2.53
N VAL A 399 3.21 8.72 -2.45
CA VAL A 399 2.36 9.63 -3.21
C VAL A 399 1.94 10.78 -2.30
N THR A 400 2.43 11.97 -2.62
CA THR A 400 2.26 13.19 -1.82
C THR A 400 1.13 14.05 -2.38
N ASN A 401 0.29 14.63 -1.52
CA ASN A 401 -0.66 15.65 -1.97
C ASN A 401 0.11 16.94 -2.33
N THR A 402 0.18 17.27 -3.63
CA THR A 402 0.90 18.44 -4.14
C THR A 402 0.26 19.77 -3.75
N ASN A 403 -1.01 19.75 -3.34
CA ASN A 403 -1.74 20.91 -2.84
C ASN A 403 -1.62 21.07 -1.33
N ARG A 404 -0.82 20.23 -0.64
CA ARG A 404 -0.59 20.35 0.80
C ARG A 404 -0.03 21.75 1.11
N PRO A 405 -0.77 22.59 1.86
CA PRO A 405 -0.29 23.91 2.23
C PRO A 405 0.91 23.80 3.18
N PRO A 406 1.87 24.74 3.14
CA PRO A 406 3.00 24.74 4.05
C PRO A 406 2.58 24.83 5.52
N TRP A 407 3.42 24.31 6.43
CA TRP A 407 3.07 24.18 7.86
C TRP A 407 2.87 25.52 8.57
N TRP A 408 3.46 26.60 8.07
CA TRP A 408 3.40 27.95 8.65
C TRP A 408 2.13 28.74 8.28
N GLN A 409 1.25 28.24 7.41
CA GLN A 409 0.03 28.97 7.02
C GLN A 409 -1.12 28.84 8.04
N PHE A 410 -0.95 28.07 9.10
CA PHE A 410 -1.98 27.78 10.11
C PHE A 410 -1.57 28.16 11.55
N TRP A 411 -0.51 28.98 11.69
CA TRP A 411 0.00 29.48 12.97
C TRP A 411 0.25 30.98 12.93
#